data_AF-A0A501WRN5-F1
#
_entry.id   AF-A0A501WRN5-F1
#
_cell.length_a   1.000
_cell.length_b   1.000
_cell.length_c   1.000
_cell.angle_alpha   90.00
_cell.angle_beta   90.00
_cell.angle_gamma   90.00
#
_symmetry.space_group_name_H-M   'P 1'
#
loop_
_entity.id
_entity.type
_entity.pdbx_description
1 polymer ?
#
loop_
_entity_poly.entity_id
_entity_poly.type
_entity_poly.pdbx_seq_one_letter_code
_entity_poly.pdbx_strand_id
1 'polypeptide(L)'
;MDRGKLTKDSFSCISSLSKVASFLDPERYVIYDSRVIYSLNWLLFNYTDELSFFHQPTGRSTNLAKYDMQTIFRLTKLGIEYRKHTVAYHDYCGLICNLAPLVFGEDSKPYKLEMLLFMIAPKWIVNNIEECVSINIDSIS
;
A
#
# COMPACT_ATOMS: atom_id res chain seq x y z
N MET A 1 -2.11 15.66 14.77
CA MET A 1 -3.01 14.88 13.89
C MET A 1 -4.45 15.04 14.36
N ASP A 2 -4.87 16.28 14.61
CA ASP A 2 -6.23 16.56 15.07
C ASP A 2 -7.01 17.14 13.90
N ARG A 3 -8.09 16.44 13.52
CA ARG A 3 -9.08 16.85 12.50
C ARG A 3 -8.56 17.11 11.09
N GLY A 4 -8.31 16.02 10.37
CA GLY A 4 -8.65 15.92 8.95
C GLY A 4 -7.85 16.78 7.99
N LYS A 5 -6.90 16.12 7.32
CA LYS A 5 -6.19 16.46 6.08
C LYS A 5 -4.69 16.67 6.26
N LEU A 6 -3.92 15.70 5.77
CA LEU A 6 -2.47 15.81 5.61
C LEU A 6 -2.16 16.74 4.43
N THR A 7 -1.29 17.72 4.64
CA THR A 7 -0.68 18.48 3.53
C THR A 7 0.31 17.60 2.76
N LYS A 8 0.68 17.96 1.53
CA LYS A 8 1.69 17.23 0.74
C LYS A 8 3.02 17.08 1.51
N ASP A 9 3.41 18.10 2.26
CA ASP A 9 4.61 18.10 3.10
C ASP A 9 4.47 17.22 4.35
N SER A 10 3.26 17.09 4.90
CA SER A 10 3.00 16.11 5.96
C SER A 10 3.02 14.68 5.42
N PHE A 11 2.60 14.49 4.16
CA PHE A 11 2.59 13.20 3.51
C PHE A 11 4.00 12.70 3.16
N SER A 12 4.95 13.58 2.85
CA SER A 12 6.35 13.17 2.60
C SER A 12 7.00 12.56 3.84
N CYS A 13 6.59 12.99 5.04
CA CYS A 13 7.03 12.45 6.34
C CYS A 13 6.10 11.36 6.90
N ILE A 14 5.11 10.88 6.13
CA ILE A 14 4.04 10.01 6.65
C ILE A 14 4.56 8.70 7.24
N SER A 15 5.64 8.15 6.70
CA SER A 15 6.23 6.90 7.22
C SER A 15 6.73 7.06 8.66
N SER A 16 7.28 8.23 9.02
CA SER A 16 7.73 8.50 10.39
C SER A 16 6.56 8.93 11.28
N LEU A 17 5.67 9.78 10.77
CA LEU A 17 4.53 10.28 11.52
C LEU A 17 3.54 9.17 11.89
N SER A 18 3.27 8.23 10.97
CA SER A 18 2.38 7.09 11.21
C SER A 18 2.92 6.14 12.28
N LYS A 19 4.24 6.01 12.46
CA LYS A 19 4.83 5.23 13.55
C LYS A 19 4.49 5.83 14.91
N VAL A 20 4.70 7.15 15.04
CA VAL A 20 4.34 7.87 16.27
C VAL A 20 2.84 7.73 16.54
N ALA A 21 2.00 7.91 15.53
CA ALA A 21 0.55 7.77 15.66
C ALA A 21 0.13 6.37 16.10
N SER A 22 0.70 5.32 15.49
CA SER A 22 0.41 3.92 15.84
C SER A 22 0.88 3.56 17.24
N PHE A 23 1.88 4.25 17.79
CA PHE A 23 2.29 4.06 19.18
C PHE A 23 1.35 4.78 20.16
N LEU A 24 0.86 5.96 19.78
CA LEU A 24 -0.06 6.74 20.62
C LEU A 24 -1.48 6.15 20.67
N ASP A 25 -1.96 5.59 19.56
CA ASP A 25 -3.31 5.01 19.46
C ASP A 25 -3.28 3.82 18.47
N PRO A 26 -2.81 2.64 18.92
CA PRO A 26 -2.58 1.45 18.08
C PRO A 26 -3.86 0.79 17.55
N GLU A 27 -5.02 1.11 18.13
CA GLU A 27 -6.31 0.59 17.68
C GLU A 27 -6.84 1.35 16.46
N ARG A 28 -6.38 2.59 16.25
CA ARG A 28 -6.89 3.49 15.22
C ARG A 28 -5.88 3.84 14.15
N TYR A 29 -4.58 3.79 14.47
CA TYR A 29 -3.52 4.17 13.54
C TYR A 29 -2.56 3.03 13.26
N VAL A 30 -2.20 2.94 12.00
CA VAL A 30 -1.32 1.91 11.46
C VAL A 30 -0.13 2.56 10.78
N ILE A 31 1.02 1.89 10.77
CA ILE A 31 2.22 2.35 10.08
C ILE A 31 1.98 2.38 8.57
N TYR A 32 2.30 3.50 7.94
CA TYR A 32 2.23 3.69 6.48
C TYR A 32 3.63 3.48 5.87
N ASP A 33 4.04 2.22 5.75
CA ASP A 33 5.34 1.81 5.19
C ASP A 33 5.27 1.54 3.68
N SER A 34 6.39 1.78 2.97
CA SER A 34 6.47 1.57 1.52
C SER A 34 6.15 0.14 1.09
N ARG A 35 6.54 -0.86 1.88
CA ARG A 35 6.27 -2.29 1.57
C ARG A 35 4.82 -2.65 1.81
N VAL A 36 4.22 -2.10 2.85
CA VAL A 36 2.83 -2.36 3.19
C VAL A 36 1.92 -1.83 2.08
N ILE A 37 2.18 -0.60 1.63
CA ILE A 37 1.42 0.00 0.52
C ILE A 37 1.67 -0.72 -0.80
N TYR A 38 2.90 -1.19 -1.05
CA TYR A 38 3.20 -2.03 -2.21
C TYR A 38 2.34 -3.29 -2.24
N SER A 39 2.36 -4.07 -1.16
CA SER A 39 1.54 -5.29 -1.05
C SER A 39 0.06 -4.99 -1.17
N LEU A 40 -0.43 -3.96 -0.47
CA LEU A 40 -1.85 -3.61 -0.49
C LEU A 40 -2.32 -3.23 -1.89
N ASN A 41 -1.59 -2.38 -2.59
CA ASN A 41 -1.95 -1.98 -3.95
C ASN A 41 -1.97 -3.16 -4.92
N TRP A 42 -1.00 -4.09 -4.81
CA TRP A 42 -0.99 -5.30 -5.63
C TRP A 42 -2.21 -6.19 -5.38
N LEU A 43 -2.57 -6.37 -4.11
CA LEU A 43 -3.73 -7.18 -3.73
C LEU A 43 -5.03 -6.53 -4.20
N LEU A 44 -5.19 -5.22 -4.02
CA LEU A 44 -6.35 -4.48 -4.52
C LEU A 44 -6.48 -4.64 -6.04
N PHE A 45 -5.37 -4.47 -6.77
CA PHE A 45 -5.36 -4.56 -8.23
C PHE A 45 -5.77 -5.95 -8.76
N ASN A 46 -5.34 -7.03 -8.11
CA ASN A 46 -5.59 -8.39 -8.62
C ASN A 46 -6.88 -9.03 -8.11
N TYR A 47 -7.40 -8.60 -6.96
CA TYR A 47 -8.50 -9.29 -6.26
C TYR A 47 -9.73 -8.42 -6.04
N THR A 48 -9.77 -7.21 -6.60
CA THR A 48 -10.92 -6.31 -6.52
C THR A 48 -11.08 -5.52 -7.82
N ASP A 49 -12.24 -4.88 -8.00
CA ASP A 49 -12.47 -3.94 -9.11
C ASP A 49 -12.01 -2.50 -8.79
N GLU A 50 -11.23 -2.31 -7.72
CA GLU A 50 -10.72 -0.99 -7.30
C GLU A 50 -9.66 -0.48 -8.27
N LEU A 51 -9.83 0.77 -8.71
CA LEU A 51 -8.86 1.48 -9.55
C LEU A 51 -8.25 2.71 -8.84
N SER A 52 -8.63 2.95 -7.58
CA SER A 52 -8.10 4.03 -6.74
C SER A 52 -7.11 3.50 -5.69
N PHE A 53 -5.82 3.63 -5.98
CA PHE A 53 -4.74 3.07 -5.16
C PHE A 53 -4.08 4.10 -4.23
N PHE A 54 -3.28 3.59 -3.29
CA PHE A 54 -2.56 4.41 -2.32
C PHE A 54 -1.20 4.85 -2.86
N HIS A 55 -0.80 6.09 -2.56
CA HIS A 55 0.55 6.55 -2.90
C HIS A 55 1.59 5.80 -2.05
N GLN A 56 2.51 5.09 -2.72
CA GLN A 56 3.63 4.44 -2.05
C GLN A 56 4.62 5.53 -1.58
N PRO A 57 4.96 5.58 -0.28
CA PRO A 57 6.02 6.47 0.20
C PRO A 57 7.38 5.95 -0.29
N THR A 58 8.37 6.84 -0.38
CA THR A 58 9.73 6.47 -0.83
C THR A 58 10.31 5.37 0.06
N GLY A 59 10.54 4.20 -0.53
CA GLY A 59 11.12 3.03 0.12
C GLY A 59 12.60 2.83 -0.22
N ARG A 60 13.31 2.07 0.61
CA ARG A 60 14.72 1.67 0.36
C ARG A 60 14.88 0.21 -0.08
N SER A 61 13.78 -0.49 -0.37
CA SER A 61 13.85 -1.91 -0.71
C SER A 61 14.29 -2.11 -2.16
N THR A 62 15.53 -2.58 -2.34
CA THR A 62 16.12 -2.86 -3.65
C THR A 62 15.38 -3.93 -4.44
N ASN A 63 14.76 -4.91 -3.77
CA ASN A 63 13.99 -5.95 -4.43
C ASN A 63 12.68 -5.41 -5.03
N LEU A 64 11.93 -4.60 -4.28
CA LEU A 64 10.70 -3.98 -4.79
C LEU A 64 10.99 -2.95 -5.89
N ALA A 65 12.14 -2.27 -5.82
CA ALA A 65 12.56 -1.30 -6.82
C ALA A 65 12.75 -1.91 -8.23
N LYS A 66 12.94 -3.23 -8.34
CA LYS A 66 13.01 -3.93 -9.64
C LYS A 66 11.67 -3.93 -10.37
N TYR A 67 10.57 -3.88 -9.62
CA TYR A 67 9.21 -3.98 -10.13
C TYR A 67 8.42 -2.74 -9.69
N ASP A 68 8.63 -1.64 -10.40
CA ASP A 68 7.90 -0.40 -10.15
C ASP A 68 6.41 -0.58 -10.45
N MET A 69 5.61 -0.60 -9.38
CA MET A 69 4.19 -0.92 -9.45
C MET A 69 3.41 0.12 -10.26
N GLN A 70 3.81 1.40 -10.17
CA GLN A 70 3.18 2.45 -10.96
C GLN A 70 3.39 2.22 -12.46
N THR A 71 4.58 1.77 -12.87
CA THR A 71 4.87 1.42 -14.26
C THR A 71 4.05 0.22 -14.71
N ILE A 72 4.02 -0.86 -13.92
CA ILE A 72 3.20 -2.05 -14.22
C ILE A 72 1.74 -1.65 -14.44
N PHE A 73 1.18 -0.89 -13.50
CA PHE A 73 -0.19 -0.39 -13.56
C PHE A 73 -0.46 0.47 -14.80
N ARG A 74 0.45 1.39 -15.17
CA ARG A 74 0.30 2.22 -16.38
C ARG A 74 0.28 1.38 -17.66
N LEU A 75 1.07 0.30 -17.73
CA LEU A 75 1.13 -0.57 -18.90
C LEU A 75 -0.18 -1.34 -19.14
N THR A 76 -1.01 -1.53 -18.12
CA THR A 76 -2.33 -2.16 -18.25
C THR A 76 -3.32 -1.29 -19.04
N LYS A 77 -3.06 0.02 -19.17
CA LYS A 77 -3.97 1.03 -19.75
C LYS A 77 -5.32 1.14 -19.04
N LEU A 78 -5.45 0.55 -17.86
CA LEU A 78 -6.59 0.78 -16.98
C LEU A 78 -6.48 2.20 -16.42
N GLY A 79 -7.60 2.92 -16.35
CA GLY A 79 -7.69 4.31 -15.90
C GLY A 79 -7.44 4.45 -14.40
N ILE A 80 -6.21 4.17 -13.97
CA ILE A 80 -5.82 4.07 -12.58
C ILE A 80 -5.63 5.45 -11.97
N GLU A 81 -6.25 5.65 -10.80
CA GLU A 81 -6.14 6.87 -10.02
C GLU A 81 -5.45 6.60 -8.67
N TYR A 82 -4.92 7.66 -8.05
CA TYR A 82 -4.35 7.59 -6.73
C TYR A 82 -5.12 8.47 -5.75
N ARG A 83 -5.39 7.92 -4.56
CA ARG A 83 -6.14 8.59 -3.50
C ARG A 83 -5.42 9.86 -3.06
N LYS A 84 -6.18 10.94 -2.89
CA LYS A 84 -5.65 12.24 -2.49
C LYS A 84 -4.88 12.11 -1.17
N HIS A 85 -3.66 12.67 -1.13
CA HIS A 85 -2.79 12.65 0.05
C HIS A 85 -3.47 13.12 1.35
N THR A 86 -4.45 14.00 1.24
CA THR A 86 -5.21 14.55 2.37
C THR A 86 -6.05 13.50 3.10
N VAL A 87 -6.51 12.45 2.42
CA VAL A 87 -7.41 11.42 3.00
C VAL A 87 -6.78 10.03 2.99
N ALA A 88 -5.82 9.77 2.09
CA ALA A 88 -5.25 8.45 1.86
C ALA A 88 -4.78 7.73 3.13
N TYR A 89 -4.16 8.44 4.08
CA TYR A 89 -3.70 7.81 5.33
C TYR A 89 -4.86 7.34 6.23
N HIS A 90 -5.91 8.14 6.34
CA HIS A 90 -7.07 7.81 7.17
C HIS A 90 -7.90 6.69 6.54
N ASP A 91 -8.10 6.75 5.22
CA ASP A 91 -8.72 5.67 4.45
C ASP A 91 -7.95 4.35 4.63
N TYR A 92 -6.62 4.40 4.55
CA TYR A 92 -5.75 3.25 4.79
C TYR A 92 -5.94 2.70 6.21
N CYS A 93 -5.89 3.55 7.24
CA CYS A 93 -6.08 3.08 8.62
C CYS A 93 -7.46 2.44 8.80
N GLY A 94 -8.52 3.07 8.29
CA GLY A 94 -9.87 2.51 8.34
C GLY A 94 -9.97 1.16 7.64
N LEU A 95 -9.36 1.03 6.45
CA LEU A 95 -9.30 -0.23 5.72
C LEU A 95 -8.61 -1.34 6.53
N ILE A 96 -7.42 -1.06 7.08
CA ILE A 96 -6.67 -2.06 7.86
C ILE A 96 -7.42 -2.44 9.15
N CYS A 97 -8.01 -1.46 9.86
CA CYS A 97 -8.80 -1.75 11.06
C CYS A 97 -10.04 -2.59 10.76
N ASN A 98 -10.68 -2.39 9.61
CA ASN A 98 -11.84 -3.17 9.19
C ASN A 98 -11.46 -4.58 8.71
N LEU A 99 -10.32 -4.73 8.03
CA LEU A 99 -9.88 -6.01 7.46
C LEU A 99 -9.19 -6.91 8.48
N ALA A 100 -8.48 -6.36 9.46
CA ALA A 100 -7.72 -7.17 10.42
C ALA A 100 -8.63 -8.21 11.13
N PRO A 101 -9.82 -7.86 11.64
CA PRO A 101 -10.75 -8.81 12.24
C PRO A 101 -11.22 -9.92 11.31
N LEU A 102 -11.37 -9.61 10.01
CA LEU A 102 -11.80 -10.59 9.01
C LEU A 102 -10.70 -11.63 8.71
N VAL A 103 -9.43 -11.24 8.83
CA VAL A 103 -8.28 -12.11 8.55
C VAL A 103 -7.84 -12.89 9.78
N PHE A 104 -7.88 -12.28 10.97
CA PHE A 104 -7.26 -12.82 12.19
C PHE A 104 -8.24 -13.03 13.36
N GLY A 105 -9.53 -12.75 13.19
CA GLY A 105 -10.59 -12.89 14.22
C GLY A 105 -10.95 -11.59 14.93
N GLU A 106 -12.12 -11.55 15.58
CA GLU A 106 -12.78 -10.33 16.09
C GLU A 106 -11.89 -9.44 17.00
N ASP A 107 -11.01 -10.04 17.81
CA ASP A 107 -10.13 -9.30 18.73
C ASP A 107 -8.74 -8.97 18.14
N SER A 108 -8.57 -9.15 16.84
CA SER A 108 -7.28 -8.92 16.20
C SER A 108 -6.91 -7.44 16.13
N LYS A 109 -5.60 -7.19 16.22
CA LYS A 109 -5.05 -5.85 16.23
C LYS A 109 -4.65 -5.42 14.81
N PRO A 110 -4.92 -4.17 14.38
CA PRO A 110 -4.59 -3.68 13.05
C PRO A 110 -3.13 -3.92 12.62
N TYR A 111 -2.18 -3.81 13.56
CA TYR A 111 -0.77 -4.03 13.28
C TYR A 111 -0.46 -5.46 12.77
N LYS A 112 -1.29 -6.47 13.09
CA LYS A 112 -1.07 -7.84 12.60
C LYS A 112 -1.22 -7.92 11.08
N LEU A 113 -2.22 -7.24 10.54
CA LEU A 113 -2.42 -7.17 9.09
C LEU A 113 -1.36 -6.29 8.42
N GLU A 114 -0.98 -5.18 9.05
CA GLU A 114 0.15 -4.37 8.58
C GLU A 114 1.45 -5.18 8.50
N MET A 115 1.77 -5.96 9.55
CA MET A 115 2.93 -6.85 9.57
C MET A 115 2.84 -7.96 8.53
N LEU A 116 1.66 -8.54 8.29
CA LEU A 116 1.47 -9.51 7.22
C LEU A 116 1.80 -8.88 5.86
N LEU A 117 1.19 -7.74 5.54
CA LEU A 117 1.42 -7.01 4.28
C LEU A 117 2.90 -6.64 4.11
N PHE A 118 3.54 -6.19 5.18
CA PHE A 118 4.98 -5.90 5.19
C PHE A 118 5.83 -7.14 4.87
N MET A 119 5.51 -8.28 5.47
CA MET A 119 6.26 -9.53 5.34
C MET A 119 6.12 -10.16 3.95
N ILE A 120 4.93 -10.10 3.34
CA ILE A 120 4.68 -10.71 2.04
C ILE A 120 5.27 -9.90 0.87
N ALA A 121 5.53 -8.60 1.06
CA ALA A 121 5.97 -7.70 -0.01
C ALA A 121 7.22 -8.20 -0.76
N PRO A 122 8.37 -8.47 -0.09
CA PRO A 122 9.60 -8.85 -0.78
C PRO A 122 9.65 -10.31 -1.21
N LYS A 123 8.64 -11.13 -0.85
CA LYS A 123 8.62 -12.57 -1.10
C LYS A 123 7.46 -12.93 -2.00
N TRP A 124 6.26 -13.02 -1.42
CA TRP A 124 5.09 -13.50 -2.13
C TRP A 124 4.64 -12.54 -3.23
N ILE A 125 4.61 -11.22 -2.96
CA ILE A 125 4.16 -10.23 -3.96
C ILE A 125 5.15 -10.15 -5.12
N VAL A 126 6.45 -10.05 -4.84
CA VAL A 126 7.49 -10.02 -5.90
C VAL A 126 7.47 -11.30 -6.73
N ASN A 127 7.41 -12.48 -6.10
CA ASN A 127 7.33 -13.74 -6.83
C ASN A 127 6.06 -13.80 -7.69
N ASN A 128 4.92 -13.34 -7.16
CA ASN A 128 3.68 -13.34 -7.92
C ASN A 128 3.75 -12.39 -9.13
N ILE A 129 4.37 -11.22 -8.98
CA ILE A 129 4.65 -10.31 -10.11
C ILE A 129 5.52 -11.01 -11.16
N GLU A 130 6.60 -11.68 -10.74
CA GLU A 130 7.50 -12.43 -11.64
C GLU A 130 6.76 -13.56 -12.37
N GLU A 131 5.78 -14.19 -11.73
CA GLU A 131 4.99 -15.28 -12.31
C GLU A 131 3.89 -14.78 -13.28
N CYS A 132 3.29 -13.62 -13.02
CA CYS A 132 2.09 -13.19 -13.75
C CYS A 132 2.26 -11.97 -14.66
N VAL A 133 3.34 -11.19 -14.52
CA VAL A 133 3.60 -10.02 -15.37
C VAL A 133 4.56 -10.40 -16.49
N SER A 134 4.12 -10.20 -17.72
CA SER A 134 4.94 -10.34 -18.93
C SER A 134 4.80 -9.10 -19.80
N ILE A 135 5.85 -8.78 -20.55
CA ILE A 135 5.87 -7.65 -21.48
C ILE A 135 6.23 -8.20 -22.86
N ASN A 136 5.39 -7.89 -23.85
CA ASN A 136 5.75 -8.05 -25.25
C ASN A 136 6.18 -6.69 -25.80
N ILE A 137 7.33 -6.63 -26.46
CA ILE A 137 7.90 -5.41 -27.05
C ILE A 137 7.89 -5.59 -28.56
N ASP A 138 6.98 -4.90 -29.23
CA ASP A 138 6.94 -4.88 -30.68
C ASP A 138 8.08 -4.01 -31.22
N SER A 139 8.85 -4.53 -32.18
CA SER A 139 9.84 -3.73 -32.88
C SER A 139 9.12 -2.67 -33.72
N ILE A 140 9.51 -1.41 -33.57
CA ILE A 140 9.07 -0.34 -34.46
C ILE A 140 9.82 -0.53 -35.78
N SER A 141 9.19 -1.26 -36.71
CA SER A 141 9.62 -1.42 -38.11
C SER A 141 8.95 -0.39 -39.00
#